data_AF-A0A426VPW3-F1
#
_entry.id   AF-A0A426VPW3-F1
#
_cell.length_a   1.000
_cell.length_b   1.000
_cell.length_c   1.000
_cell.angle_alpha   90.00
_cell.angle_beta   90.00
_cell.angle_gamma   90.00
#
_symmetry.space_group_name_H-M   'P 1'
#
loop_
_entity.id
_entity.type
_entity.pdbx_description
1 polymer ?
#
loop_
_entity_poly.entity_id
_entity_poly.type
_entity_poly.pdbx_seq_one_letter_code
_entity_poly.pdbx_strand_id
1 'polypeptide(L)'
;TINDYLMVILTATLASVGTAGVPGVGLIMLAMVLNQVGLPVEGIALIIGVDRLLDMTRTAVNVTGDCMVTCVVAKSENEFDVAVFNDPDAAKELEETTSRVKA
;
A
#
# COMPACT_ATOMS: atom_id res chain seq x y z
N THR A 1 -19.33 -19.94 2.17
CA THR A 1 -20.41 -19.51 3.08
C THR A 1 -20.09 -18.12 3.62
N ILE A 2 -21.01 -17.44 4.32
CA ILE A 2 -20.73 -16.12 4.95
C ILE A 2 -19.52 -16.18 5.90
N ASN A 3 -19.34 -17.29 6.63
CA ASN A 3 -18.21 -17.47 7.53
C ASN A 3 -16.86 -17.46 6.78
N ASP A 4 -16.79 -18.05 5.60
CA ASP A 4 -15.56 -18.09 4.80
C ASP A 4 -15.17 -16.69 4.33
N TYR A 5 -16.15 -15.88 3.89
CA TYR A 5 -15.90 -14.48 3.52
C TYR A 5 -15.43 -13.64 4.71
N LEU A 6 -16.02 -13.83 5.89
CA LEU A 6 -15.57 -13.14 7.10
C LEU A 6 -14.13 -13.52 7.46
N MET A 7 -13.78 -14.80 7.35
CA MET A 7 -12.41 -15.28 7.57
C MET A 7 -11.43 -14.61 6.61
N VAL A 8 -11.75 -14.59 5.31
CA VAL A 8 -10.92 -13.94 4.27
C VAL A 8 -10.71 -12.46 4.55
N ILE A 9 -11.77 -11.73 4.92
CA ILE A 9 -11.67 -10.29 5.22
C ILE A 9 -10.75 -10.06 6.42
N LEU A 10 -10.91 -10.85 7.49
CA LEU A 10 -10.09 -10.75 8.69
C LEU A 10 -8.61 -11.05 8.42
N THR A 11 -8.30 -12.18 7.76
CA THR A 11 -6.92 -12.54 7.45
C THR A 11 -6.29 -11.59 6.44
N ALA A 12 -7.02 -11.14 5.42
CA ALA A 12 -6.52 -10.15 4.47
C ALA A 12 -6.20 -8.81 5.14
N THR A 13 -7.05 -8.34 6.06
CA THR A 13 -6.84 -7.09 6.78
C THR A 13 -5.61 -7.18 7.69
N LEU A 14 -5.51 -8.26 8.47
CA LEU A 14 -4.36 -8.47 9.37
C LEU A 14 -3.04 -8.60 8.59
N ALA A 15 -3.07 -9.30 7.46
CA ALA A 15 -1.88 -9.44 6.63
C ALA A 15 -1.48 -8.14 5.90
N SER A 16 -2.46 -7.28 5.57
CA SER A 16 -2.21 -5.97 4.98
C SER A 16 -1.41 -5.05 5.92
N VAL A 17 -1.59 -5.17 7.23
CA VAL A 17 -0.82 -4.38 8.22
C VAL A 17 0.62 -4.87 8.34
N GLY A 18 0.85 -6.18 8.16
CA GLY A 18 2.16 -6.81 8.36
C GLY A 18 3.08 -6.85 7.13
N THR A 19 2.61 -6.44 5.94
CA THR A 19 3.38 -6.54 4.70
C THR A 19 4.09 -5.23 4.38
N ALA A 20 5.42 -5.21 4.60
CA ALA A 20 6.26 -4.13 4.07
C ALA A 20 6.16 -4.10 2.52
N GLY A 21 6.31 -2.92 1.92
CA GLY A 21 6.17 -2.67 0.48
C GLY A 21 7.26 -3.34 -0.37
N VAL A 22 7.26 -4.68 -0.41
CA VAL A 22 8.21 -5.51 -1.14
C VAL A 22 7.50 -6.07 -2.39
N PRO A 23 8.12 -5.97 -3.58
CA PRO A 23 7.54 -6.51 -4.81
C PRO A 23 7.27 -8.01 -4.73
N GLY A 24 6.13 -8.47 -5.27
CA GLY A 24 5.81 -9.89 -5.41
C GLY A 24 5.17 -10.57 -4.18
N VAL A 25 4.92 -9.83 -3.10
CA VAL A 25 4.24 -10.37 -1.90
C VAL A 25 2.77 -10.72 -2.18
N GLY A 26 2.14 -10.10 -3.19
CA GLY A 26 0.74 -10.33 -3.55
C GLY A 26 0.38 -11.78 -3.90
N LEU A 27 1.28 -12.50 -4.59
CA LEU A 27 1.06 -13.91 -4.95
C LEU A 27 1.11 -14.84 -3.73
N ILE A 28 2.03 -14.55 -2.80
CA ILE A 28 2.16 -15.32 -1.54
C ILE A 28 0.90 -15.16 -0.70
N MET A 29 0.40 -13.92 -0.60
CA MET A 29 -0.84 -13.61 0.09
C MET A 29 -2.05 -14.31 -0.54
N LEU A 30 -2.14 -14.30 -1.87
CA LEU A 30 -3.22 -14.97 -2.59
C LEU A 30 -3.21 -16.49 -2.39
N ALA A 31 -2.02 -17.12 -2.42
CA ALA A 31 -1.88 -18.55 -2.16
C ALA A 31 -2.35 -18.94 -0.76
N MET A 32 -2.05 -18.12 0.26
CA MET A 32 -2.55 -18.34 1.62
C MET A 32 -4.07 -18.24 1.70
N VAL A 33 -4.68 -17.23 1.05
CA VAL A 33 -6.14 -17.04 1.06
C VAL A 33 -6.86 -18.18 0.35
N LEU A 34 -6.38 -18.62 -0.82
CA LEU A 34 -6.98 -19.75 -1.56
C LEU A 34 -6.94 -21.05 -0.72
N ASN A 35 -5.83 -21.31 -0.04
CA ASN A 35 -5.72 -22.47 0.86
C ASN A 35 -6.70 -22.38 2.04
N GLN A 36 -6.91 -21.19 2.61
CA GLN A 36 -7.83 -20.99 3.74
C GLN A 36 -9.30 -21.32 3.39
N VAL A 37 -9.70 -21.10 2.14
CA VAL A 37 -11.07 -21.40 1.66
C VAL A 37 -11.17 -22.73 0.92
N GLY A 38 -10.11 -23.55 0.93
CA GLY A 38 -10.08 -24.87 0.28
C GLY A 38 -10.09 -24.83 -1.25
N LEU A 39 -9.63 -23.73 -1.85
CA LEU A 39 -9.53 -23.58 -3.30
C LEU A 39 -8.14 -24.00 -3.82
N PRO A 40 -8.06 -24.58 -5.03
CA PRO A 40 -6.81 -25.00 -5.65
C PRO A 40 -5.89 -23.80 -5.93
N VAL A 41 -4.64 -23.87 -5.46
CA VAL A 41 -3.61 -22.84 -5.68
C VAL A 41 -3.17 -22.75 -7.15
N GLU A 42 -3.45 -23.78 -7.94
CA GLU A 42 -3.25 -23.82 -9.38
C GLU A 42 -4.00 -22.69 -10.10
N GLY A 43 -5.09 -22.17 -9.51
CA GLY A 43 -5.82 -21.01 -10.02
C GLY A 43 -4.96 -19.73 -10.15
N ILE A 44 -3.85 -19.62 -9.40
CA ILE A 44 -2.91 -18.50 -9.49
C ILE A 44 -2.24 -18.45 -10.87
N ALA A 45 -2.04 -19.60 -11.52
CA ALA A 45 -1.42 -19.67 -12.84
C ALA A 45 -2.21 -18.88 -13.91
N LEU A 46 -3.53 -18.69 -13.70
CA LEU A 46 -4.38 -17.92 -14.60
C LEU A 46 -4.12 -16.41 -14.54
N ILE A 47 -3.65 -15.90 -13.39
CA ILE A 47 -3.47 -14.46 -13.16
C ILE A 47 -2.00 -14.05 -13.00
N ILE A 48 -1.07 -15.01 -12.95
CA ILE A 48 0.36 -14.74 -12.79
C ILE A 48 0.93 -13.81 -13.88
N GLY A 49 0.33 -13.86 -15.09
CA GLY A 49 0.71 -12.99 -16.21
C GLY A 49 0.38 -11.50 -15.99
N VAL A 50 -0.66 -11.20 -15.19
CA VAL A 50 -1.05 -9.81 -14.86
C VAL A 50 -0.57 -9.37 -13.48
N ASP A 51 -0.02 -10.28 -12.67
CA ASP A 51 0.39 -9.99 -11.30
C ASP A 51 1.32 -8.77 -11.19
N ARG A 52 2.25 -8.60 -12.13
CA ARG A 52 3.15 -7.44 -12.13
C ARG A 52 2.43 -6.10 -12.25
N LEU A 53 1.39 -6.03 -13.08
CA LEU A 53 0.57 -4.83 -13.18
C LEU A 53 -0.23 -4.62 -11.89
N LEU A 54 -0.84 -5.68 -11.37
CA LEU A 54 -1.62 -5.64 -10.14
C LEU A 54 -0.76 -5.23 -8.94
N ASP A 55 0.49 -5.69 -8.86
CA ASP A 55 1.44 -5.35 -7.80
C ASP A 55 1.85 -3.88 -7.81
N MET A 56 2.10 -3.32 -9.00
CA MET A 56 2.35 -1.89 -9.14
C MET A 56 1.12 -1.06 -8.72
N THR A 57 -0.09 -1.45 -9.14
CA THR A 57 -1.31 -0.72 -8.76
C THR A 57 -1.57 -0.77 -7.26
N ARG A 58 -1.38 -1.94 -6.62
CA ARG A 58 -1.51 -2.12 -5.18
C ARG A 58 -0.54 -1.23 -4.42
N THR A 59 0.73 -1.22 -4.84
CA THR A 59 1.75 -0.36 -4.20
C THR A 59 1.39 1.11 -4.35
N ALA A 60 0.97 1.55 -5.54
CA ALA A 60 0.59 2.95 -5.79
C ALA A 60 -0.61 3.38 -4.93
N VAL A 61 -1.65 2.54 -4.83
CA VAL A 61 -2.83 2.83 -4.00
C VAL A 61 -2.48 2.88 -2.52
N ASN A 62 -1.65 1.95 -2.03
CA ASN A 62 -1.22 1.94 -0.63
C ASN A 62 -0.45 3.21 -0.27
N VAL A 63 0.55 3.59 -1.06
CA VAL A 63 1.34 4.82 -0.83
C VAL A 63 0.45 6.07 -0.90
N THR A 64 -0.48 6.13 -1.85
CA THR A 64 -1.44 7.25 -1.96
C THR A 64 -2.34 7.35 -0.73
N GLY A 65 -2.79 6.21 -0.20
CA GLY A 65 -3.56 6.12 1.04
C GLY A 65 -2.78 6.66 2.24
N ASP A 66 -1.52 6.24 2.39
CA ASP A 66 -0.64 6.72 3.46
C ASP A 66 -0.45 8.25 3.35
N CYS A 67 -0.14 8.78 2.18
CA CYS A 67 -0.02 10.23 1.96
C CYS A 67 -1.32 10.99 2.32
N MET A 68 -2.47 10.44 1.94
CA MET A 68 -3.76 11.04 2.26
C MET A 68 -3.99 11.07 3.77
N VAL A 69 -3.78 9.95 4.47
CA VAL A 69 -3.95 9.86 5.92
C VAL A 69 -2.96 10.78 6.64
N THR A 70 -1.70 10.86 6.18
CA THR A 70 -0.71 11.81 6.72
C THR A 70 -1.22 13.25 6.63
N CYS A 71 -1.77 13.68 5.49
CA CYS A 71 -2.31 15.04 5.35
C CYS A 71 -3.52 15.27 6.27
N VAL A 72 -4.42 14.27 6.38
CA VAL A 72 -5.60 14.34 7.24
C VAL A 72 -5.20 14.47 8.71
N VAL A 73 -4.28 13.62 9.17
CA VAL A 73 -3.78 13.62 10.56
C VAL A 73 -3.00 14.90 10.86
N ALA A 74 -2.09 15.32 9.98
CA ALA A 74 -1.38 16.59 10.16
C ALA A 74 -2.36 17.76 10.31
N LYS A 75 -3.46 17.76 9.54
CA LYS A 75 -4.47 18.81 9.64
C LYS A 75 -5.28 18.72 10.94
N SER A 76 -5.58 17.52 11.43
CA SER A 76 -6.29 17.36 12.71
C SER A 76 -5.43 17.78 13.90
N GLU A 77 -4.11 17.53 13.83
CA GLU A 77 -3.15 17.89 14.87
C GLU A 77 -2.65 19.34 14.78
N ASN A 78 -3.13 20.14 13.83
CA ASN A 78 -2.65 21.51 13.52
C ASN A 78 -1.15 21.58 13.11
N GLU A 79 -0.60 20.47 12.59
CA GLU A 79 0.76 20.34 12.07
C GLU A 79 0.80 20.42 10.53
N PHE A 80 -0.31 20.76 9.87
CA PHE A 80 -0.40 20.86 8.41
C PHE A 80 -0.03 22.25 7.92
N ASP A 81 1.15 22.39 7.32
CA ASP A 81 1.59 23.63 6.69
C ASP A 81 0.94 23.82 5.31
N VAL A 82 -0.09 24.65 5.27
CA VAL A 82 -0.83 24.99 4.06
C VAL A 82 -0.01 25.85 3.10
N ALA A 83 0.94 26.66 3.60
CA ALA A 83 1.76 27.51 2.75
C ALA A 83 2.73 26.63 1.94
N VAL A 84 3.42 25.70 2.61
CA VAL A 84 4.30 24.72 1.96
C VAL A 84 3.51 23.82 1.00
N PHE A 85 2.31 23.36 1.38
CA PHE A 85 1.51 22.49 0.53
C PHE A 85 1.07 23.14 -0.80
N ASN A 86 0.78 24.45 -0.79
CA ASN A 86 0.33 25.18 -1.98
C ASN A 86 1.47 25.80 -2.78
N ASP A 87 2.71 25.69 -2.30
CA ASP A 87 3.87 26.25 -2.97
C ASP A 87 4.34 25.31 -4.11
N PRO A 88 4.29 25.76 -5.38
CA PRO A 88 4.72 24.97 -6.52
C PRO A 88 6.23 24.68 -6.54
N ASP A 89 7.04 25.43 -5.78
CA ASP A 89 8.49 25.25 -5.69
C ASP A 89 8.95 24.50 -4.44
N ALA A 90 8.04 24.15 -3.51
CA ALA A 90 8.36 23.44 -2.27
C ALA A 90 9.17 22.15 -2.47
N ALA A 91 8.91 21.42 -3.56
CA ALA A 91 9.65 20.20 -3.89
C ALA A 91 11.13 20.47 -4.19
N LYS A 92 11.45 21.59 -4.86
CA LYS A 92 12.83 21.97 -5.20
C LYS A 92 13.59 22.43 -3.95
N GLU A 93 12.94 23.22 -3.10
CA GLU A 93 13.54 23.68 -1.85
C GLU A 93 13.86 22.52 -0.90
N LEU A 94 13.00 21.50 -0.85
CA LEU A 94 13.22 20.28 -0.09
C LEU A 94 14.42 19.49 -0.64
N GLU A 95 14.54 19.38 -1.97
CA GLU A 95 15.65 18.68 -2.62
C GLU A 95 16.99 19.40 -2.39
N GLU A 96 17.01 20.74 -2.47
CA GLU A 96 18.18 21.57 -2.14
C GLU A 96 18.57 21.46 -0.66
N THR A 97 17.60 21.46 0.25
CA THR A 97 17.86 21.34 1.69
C THR A 97 18.39 19.95 2.02
N THR A 98 17.80 18.90 1.45
CA THR A 98 18.22 17.51 1.67
C THR A 98 19.64 17.26 1.13
N SER A 99 19.98 17.83 -0.02
CA SER A 99 21.31 17.72 -0.61
C SER A 99 22.39 18.48 0.18
N ARG A 100 22.04 19.61 0.79
CA ARG A 100 22.94 20.35 1.71
C ARG A 100 23.19 19.63 3.04
N VAL A 101 22.22 18.87 3.54
CA VAL A 101 22.35 18.11 4.81
C VAL A 101 23.15 16.80 4.63
N LYS A 102 23.24 16.29 3.40
CA LYS A 102 23.98 15.06 3.06
C LYS A 102 25.43 15.30 2.60
N ALA A 103 25.85 16.55 2.44
CA ALA A 103 27.22 16.95 2.09
C ALA A 103 28.06 17.25 3.34
#